data_AF-A0A9D3ZE40-F1
#
_entry.id   AF-A0A9D3ZE40-F1
#
_cell.length_a   1.000
_cell.length_b   1.000
_cell.length_c   1.000
_cell.angle_alpha   90.00
_cell.angle_beta   90.00
_cell.angle_gamma   90.00
#
_symmetry.space_group_name_H-M   'P 1'
#
loop_
_entity.id
_entity.type
_entity.pdbx_description
1 polymer ?
#
loop_
_entity_poly.entity_id
_entity_poly.type
_entity_poly.pdbx_seq_one_letter_code
_entity_poly.pdbx_strand_id
1 'polypeptide(L)'
;MEVDMMNKVDSKNLKSCWWDSHLNPENSEWLAENSKEMDLNVKQIMKLVEDNSEDVTKSEVIVQVQELYRIYRNLAERYDHLTGELRKTQGPDSGLDQISPMVTPDKPVQQASSFSSVGGSSEKEGTESSSFSSDSDSESSISSVNVYLSSVMDSDKSKMRENRRYEELNEKLTKYEEELRDLNLKLLLAEEEIVKLNTKLKKSESLESELQKQIIELEACFSNSNSEVMRLMEELSTSKDNIKASEEGIVMLNAQISRYENDLSNRGHEVEELKGALCDARDNFSIQKASFQSEIFGLLEKETLLEARLKEWDIHGSVLEEKVRQCETKKWEIESLLVVQETNLQGQINQLRTELNEKDKDCVTATVNNLVAEVRSRDLRIRQMEDHLQQSSKEHMQLTKNLEDELKLKIKDLKKEVDKQRNMILDVSEEKREEWL
;
A
#
# COMPACT_ATOMS: atom_id res chain seq x y z
N MET A 1 -16.13 41.22 -52.33
CA MET A 1 -14.96 41.12 -51.42
C MET A 1 -15.52 41.11 -50.03
N GLU A 2 -15.88 39.91 -49.58
CA GLU A 2 -16.64 39.68 -48.36
C GLU A 2 -15.79 38.76 -47.50
N VAL A 3 -15.23 39.36 -46.45
CA VAL A 3 -14.96 38.79 -45.13
C VAL A 3 -14.35 37.38 -45.11
N ASP A 4 -13.03 37.30 -45.27
CA ASP A 4 -12.21 36.15 -44.88
C ASP A 4 -11.53 36.46 -43.53
N MET A 5 -12.36 36.74 -42.51
CA MET A 5 -11.96 37.11 -41.15
C MET A 5 -12.60 36.17 -40.12
N MET A 6 -12.45 34.87 -40.33
CA MET A 6 -12.76 33.86 -39.31
C MET A 6 -11.92 32.64 -39.65
N ASN A 7 -10.90 32.32 -38.84
CA ASN A 7 -10.17 31.03 -38.75
C ASN A 7 -8.69 31.17 -38.33
N LYS A 8 -8.35 32.09 -37.42
CA LYS A 8 -7.01 32.09 -36.78
C LYS A 8 -7.02 32.17 -35.25
N VAL A 9 -8.20 32.08 -34.63
CA VAL A 9 -8.37 32.12 -33.17
C VAL A 9 -8.54 30.72 -32.56
N ASP A 10 -8.86 29.68 -33.32
CA ASP A 10 -9.27 28.40 -32.72
C ASP A 10 -8.15 27.37 -32.49
N SER A 11 -6.95 27.51 -33.05
CA SER A 11 -5.92 26.45 -32.91
C SER A 11 -5.29 26.38 -31.52
N LYS A 12 -5.26 27.50 -30.78
CA LYS A 12 -4.78 27.53 -29.38
C LYS A 12 -5.88 27.12 -28.39
N ASN A 13 -7.15 27.37 -28.73
CA ASN A 13 -8.30 26.98 -27.91
C ASN A 13 -8.67 25.50 -28.09
N LEU A 14 -8.48 24.93 -29.28
CA LEU A 14 -8.68 23.50 -29.56
C LEU A 14 -7.70 22.60 -28.78
N LYS A 15 -6.44 23.02 -28.61
CA LYS A 15 -5.48 22.29 -27.77
C LYS A 15 -5.89 22.31 -26.29
N SER A 16 -6.41 23.42 -25.78
CA SER A 16 -6.93 23.49 -24.40
C SER A 16 -8.17 22.60 -24.22
N CYS A 17 -9.10 22.67 -25.16
CA CYS A 17 -10.38 21.93 -25.08
C CYS A 17 -10.18 20.40 -25.15
N TRP A 18 -9.12 19.93 -25.82
CA TRP A 18 -8.78 18.50 -25.90
C TRP A 18 -8.28 17.95 -24.56
N TRP A 19 -7.44 18.70 -23.85
CA TRP A 19 -6.97 18.33 -22.51
C TRP A 19 -8.10 18.38 -21.47
N ASP A 20 -8.96 19.40 -21.55
CA ASP A 20 -10.10 19.60 -20.64
C ASP A 20 -11.22 18.55 -20.81
N SER A 21 -11.29 17.91 -21.97
CA SER A 21 -12.29 16.86 -22.26
C SER A 21 -11.83 15.44 -21.88
N HIS A 22 -10.52 15.19 -21.89
CA HIS A 22 -9.99 13.82 -21.77
C HIS A 22 -9.15 13.53 -20.51
N LEU A 23 -8.70 14.56 -19.79
CA LEU A 23 -7.92 14.40 -18.55
C LEU A 23 -8.57 15.04 -17.31
N ASN A 24 -9.69 15.73 -17.46
CA ASN A 24 -10.41 16.27 -16.32
C ASN A 24 -11.37 15.20 -15.74
N PRO A 25 -11.22 14.81 -14.46
CA PRO A 25 -12.14 13.87 -13.81
C PRO A 25 -13.61 14.36 -13.76
N GLU A 26 -13.88 15.66 -13.92
CA GLU A 26 -15.25 16.18 -13.99
C GLU A 26 -15.94 15.93 -15.34
N ASN A 27 -15.19 15.78 -16.43
CA ASN A 27 -15.72 15.61 -17.78
C ASN A 27 -15.54 14.19 -18.34
N SER A 28 -14.70 13.36 -17.70
CA SER A 28 -14.32 12.06 -18.23
C SER A 28 -14.86 10.91 -17.39
N GLU A 29 -15.95 10.29 -17.87
CA GLU A 29 -16.70 9.25 -17.17
C GLU A 29 -15.83 8.04 -16.79
N TRP A 30 -14.88 7.65 -17.64
CA TRP A 30 -13.98 6.52 -17.38
C TRP A 30 -12.95 6.81 -16.27
N LEU A 31 -12.46 8.06 -16.18
CA LEU A 31 -11.53 8.52 -15.15
C LEU A 31 -12.24 8.67 -13.81
N ALA A 32 -13.46 9.21 -13.82
CA ALA A 32 -14.31 9.32 -12.64
C ALA A 32 -14.68 7.94 -12.08
N GLU A 33 -15.05 6.99 -12.93
CA GLU A 33 -15.37 5.63 -12.51
C GLU A 33 -14.14 4.88 -11.98
N ASN A 34 -13.00 5.01 -12.66
CA ASN A 34 -11.74 4.40 -12.21
C ASN A 34 -11.27 4.97 -10.86
N SER A 35 -11.40 6.29 -10.65
CA SER A 35 -11.07 6.95 -9.39
C SER A 35 -11.96 6.46 -8.24
N LYS A 36 -13.27 6.31 -8.49
CA LYS A 36 -14.22 5.74 -7.52
C LYS A 36 -13.93 4.28 -7.20
N GLU A 37 -13.63 3.46 -8.21
CA GLU A 37 -13.32 2.04 -8.05
C GLU A 37 -12.02 1.84 -7.25
N MET A 38 -11.01 2.67 -7.52
CA MET A 38 -9.76 2.71 -6.77
C MET A 38 -9.97 3.12 -5.31
N ASP A 39 -10.75 4.17 -5.07
CA ASP A 39 -11.08 4.65 -3.71
C ASP A 39 -11.89 3.62 -2.90
N LEU A 40 -12.84 2.92 -3.54
CA LEU A 40 -13.60 1.83 -2.93
C LEU A 40 -12.69 0.67 -2.51
N ASN A 41 -11.76 0.28 -3.38
CA ASN A 41 -10.82 -0.81 -3.13
C ASN A 41 -9.84 -0.44 -2.00
N VAL A 42 -9.29 0.78 -2.01
CA VAL A 42 -8.43 1.29 -0.92
C VAL A 42 -9.17 1.30 0.43
N LYS A 43 -10.43 1.75 0.46
CA LYS A 43 -11.27 1.69 1.67
C LYS A 43 -11.52 0.26 2.15
N GLN A 44 -11.69 -0.69 1.23
CA GLN A 44 -11.87 -2.10 1.56
C GLN A 44 -10.58 -2.72 2.14
N ILE A 45 -9.42 -2.39 1.57
CA ILE A 45 -8.11 -2.78 2.12
C ILE A 45 -7.91 -2.18 3.51
N MET A 46 -8.19 -0.89 3.70
CA MET A 46 -8.01 -0.21 4.98
C MET A 46 -8.90 -0.82 6.07
N LYS A 47 -10.14 -1.18 5.73
CA LYS A 47 -11.06 -1.89 6.64
C LYS A 47 -10.56 -3.29 7.01
N LEU A 48 -10.07 -4.07 6.03
CA LEU A 48 -9.51 -5.41 6.29
C LEU A 48 -8.27 -5.38 7.17
N VAL A 49 -7.48 -4.30 7.08
CA VAL A 49 -6.30 -4.08 7.93
C VAL A 49 -6.70 -3.60 9.33
N GLU A 50 -7.76 -2.79 9.46
CA GLU A 50 -8.22 -2.22 10.72
C GLU A 50 -9.03 -3.22 11.57
N ASP A 51 -9.72 -4.18 10.94
CA ASP A 51 -10.54 -5.19 11.63
C ASP A 51 -9.70 -6.24 12.42
N ASN A 52 -8.36 -6.26 12.32
CA ASN A 52 -7.37 -6.93 13.20
C ASN A 52 -7.71 -8.34 13.76
N SER A 53 -8.61 -9.07 13.13
CA SER A 53 -8.89 -10.46 13.45
C SER A 53 -7.73 -11.30 12.93
N GLU A 54 -7.11 -12.11 13.79
CA GLU A 54 -6.09 -13.11 13.41
C GLU A 54 -6.54 -14.03 12.26
N ASP A 55 -7.83 -14.01 11.90
CA ASP A 55 -8.48 -14.77 10.83
C ASP A 55 -8.63 -14.01 9.49
N VAL A 56 -8.26 -12.71 9.40
CA VAL A 56 -8.19 -12.03 8.08
C VAL A 56 -6.99 -12.61 7.35
N THR A 57 -7.27 -13.63 6.55
CA THR A 57 -6.24 -14.34 5.82
C THR A 57 -5.45 -13.35 4.98
N LYS A 58 -4.12 -13.36 5.11
CA LYS A 58 -3.20 -12.60 4.28
C LYS A 58 -3.54 -12.69 2.78
N SER A 59 -4.18 -13.78 2.35
CA SER A 59 -4.75 -13.97 1.01
C SER A 59 -5.80 -12.94 0.62
N GLU A 60 -6.68 -12.48 1.50
CA GLU A 60 -7.77 -11.55 1.16
C GLU A 60 -7.26 -10.12 0.95
N VAL A 61 -6.30 -9.68 1.77
CA VAL A 61 -5.57 -8.43 1.56
C VAL A 61 -4.75 -8.50 0.26
N ILE A 62 -4.10 -9.62 -0.02
CA ILE A 62 -3.35 -9.83 -1.27
C ILE A 62 -4.28 -9.73 -2.49
N VAL A 63 -5.47 -10.34 -2.45
CA VAL A 63 -6.45 -10.28 -3.55
C VAL A 63 -6.91 -8.84 -3.80
N GLN A 64 -7.21 -8.07 -2.76
CA GLN A 64 -7.60 -6.68 -2.91
C GLN A 64 -6.47 -5.80 -3.48
N VAL A 65 -5.23 -5.99 -3.00
CA VAL A 65 -4.05 -5.30 -3.55
C VAL A 65 -3.80 -5.68 -5.02
N GLN A 66 -4.02 -6.93 -5.41
CA GLN A 66 -3.94 -7.37 -6.81
C GLN A 66 -5.00 -6.69 -7.68
N GLU A 67 -6.21 -6.52 -7.14
CA GLU A 67 -7.30 -5.85 -7.84
C GLU A 67 -7.06 -4.35 -8.00
N LEU A 68 -6.52 -3.69 -6.97
CA LEU A 68 -6.04 -2.30 -7.04
C LEU A 68 -4.97 -2.15 -8.14
N TYR A 69 -4.01 -3.07 -8.20
CA TYR A 69 -2.97 -3.06 -9.24
C TYR A 69 -3.54 -3.31 -10.64
N ARG A 70 -4.59 -4.14 -10.78
CA ARG A 70 -5.32 -4.35 -12.04
C ARG A 70 -5.97 -3.05 -12.53
N ILE A 71 -6.65 -2.34 -11.64
CA ILE A 71 -7.33 -1.06 -11.93
C ILE A 71 -6.31 0.01 -12.32
N TYR A 72 -5.19 0.11 -11.59
CA TYR A 72 -4.09 1.02 -11.92
C TYR A 72 -3.47 0.73 -13.30
N ARG A 73 -3.21 -0.54 -13.61
CA ARG A 73 -2.64 -0.93 -14.90
C ARG A 73 -3.57 -0.55 -16.06
N ASN A 74 -4.87 -0.77 -15.90
CA ASN A 74 -5.87 -0.40 -16.91
C ASN A 74 -5.93 1.12 -17.13
N LEU A 75 -5.79 1.91 -16.07
CA LEU A 75 -5.67 3.37 -16.15
C LEU A 75 -4.41 3.79 -16.93
N ALA A 76 -3.25 3.22 -16.59
CA ALA A 76 -2.00 3.50 -17.28
C ALA A 76 -2.07 3.12 -18.76
N GLU A 77 -2.65 1.96 -19.08
CA GLU A 77 -2.87 1.53 -20.47
C GLU A 77 -3.74 2.55 -21.22
N ARG A 78 -4.88 2.98 -20.66
CA ARG A 78 -5.73 3.99 -21.33
C ARG A 78 -5.05 5.34 -21.51
N TYR A 79 -4.25 5.76 -20.54
CA TYR A 79 -3.45 6.98 -20.65
C TYR A 79 -2.40 6.90 -21.77
N ASP A 80 -1.73 5.75 -21.90
CA ASP A 80 -0.77 5.48 -22.99
C ASP A 80 -1.44 5.45 -24.36
N HIS A 81 -2.65 4.88 -24.46
CA HIS A 81 -3.43 4.89 -25.70
C HIS A 81 -3.81 6.33 -26.09
N LEU A 82 -4.31 7.13 -25.13
CA LEU A 82 -4.71 8.52 -25.37
C LEU A 82 -3.51 9.41 -25.77
N THR A 83 -2.39 9.27 -25.06
CA THR A 83 -1.16 10.01 -25.35
C THR A 83 -0.50 9.53 -26.65
N GLY A 84 -0.61 8.24 -26.95
CA GLY A 84 -0.19 7.65 -28.21
C GLY A 84 -1.00 8.13 -29.41
N GLU A 85 -2.32 8.28 -29.26
CA GLU A 85 -3.19 8.86 -30.28
C GLU A 85 -2.88 10.35 -30.51
N LEU A 86 -2.61 11.12 -29.46
CA LEU A 86 -2.17 12.50 -29.59
C LEU A 86 -0.86 12.62 -30.40
N ARG A 87 0.10 11.72 -30.17
CA ARG A 87 1.34 11.66 -30.97
C ARG A 87 1.12 11.20 -32.40
N LYS A 88 0.11 10.37 -32.69
CA LYS A 88 -0.24 9.96 -34.06
C LYS A 88 -0.95 11.06 -34.85
N THR A 89 -1.70 11.94 -34.18
CA THR A 89 -2.34 13.11 -34.80
C THR A 89 -1.37 14.28 -35.04
N GLN A 90 -0.21 14.29 -34.36
CA GLN A 90 0.94 15.12 -34.70
C GLN A 90 1.81 14.40 -35.74
N GLY A 91 1.57 14.65 -37.02
CA GLY A 91 2.29 13.99 -38.11
C GLY A 91 3.83 14.18 -38.09
N PRO A 92 4.58 13.30 -38.77
CA PRO A 92 6.04 13.32 -38.80
C PRO A 92 6.55 14.38 -39.79
N ASP A 93 6.49 15.65 -39.40
CA ASP A 93 7.25 16.71 -40.06
C ASP A 93 7.52 17.85 -39.08
N SER A 94 8.44 17.61 -38.14
CA SER A 94 9.13 18.63 -37.35
C SER A 94 10.32 17.96 -36.67
N GLY A 95 11.38 17.78 -37.45
CA GLY A 95 12.68 17.41 -36.90
C GLY A 95 13.25 18.57 -36.09
N LEU A 96 13.45 18.34 -34.80
CA LEU A 96 14.46 19.02 -33.99
C LEU A 96 14.93 18.04 -32.90
N ASP A 97 15.80 17.12 -33.32
CA ASP A 97 16.85 16.65 -32.43
C ASP A 97 17.83 17.81 -32.20
N GLN A 98 17.93 18.28 -30.95
CA GLN A 98 19.20 18.28 -30.21
C GLN A 98 19.06 18.97 -28.85
N ILE A 99 19.61 18.28 -27.85
CA ILE A 99 19.70 18.67 -26.44
C ILE A 99 20.96 19.54 -26.24
N SER A 100 20.76 20.83 -25.90
CA SER A 100 21.55 21.74 -25.00
C SER A 100 23.07 21.96 -25.18
N PRO A 101 23.73 22.97 -24.55
CA PRO A 101 23.25 24.19 -23.85
C PRO A 101 24.00 25.51 -24.21
N MET A 102 23.41 26.63 -23.76
CA MET A 102 24.02 27.94 -23.37
C MET A 102 24.81 28.81 -24.38
N VAL A 103 24.44 30.09 -24.38
CA VAL A 103 24.91 31.20 -25.24
C VAL A 103 25.97 32.05 -24.52
N THR A 104 26.97 32.52 -25.28
CA THR A 104 27.42 33.93 -25.52
C THR A 104 28.83 33.89 -26.16
N PRO A 105 29.36 34.91 -26.88
CA PRO A 105 28.92 36.31 -26.96
C PRO A 105 28.96 37.00 -28.36
N ASP A 106 28.45 38.23 -28.38
CA ASP A 106 28.88 39.43 -29.13
C ASP A 106 28.83 39.54 -30.67
N LYS A 107 27.94 40.44 -31.10
CA LYS A 107 27.99 41.34 -32.30
C LYS A 107 29.26 42.23 -32.25
N PRO A 108 29.65 43.04 -33.27
CA PRO A 108 28.79 43.77 -34.24
C PRO A 108 29.38 43.87 -35.68
N VAL A 109 28.73 44.46 -36.68
CA VAL A 109 28.82 45.90 -37.03
C VAL A 109 28.17 46.10 -38.41
N GLN A 110 27.25 47.09 -38.50
CA GLN A 110 26.99 48.06 -39.60
C GLN A 110 26.73 47.51 -41.04
N GLN A 111 26.07 48.16 -42.00
CA GLN A 111 25.51 49.49 -42.17
C GLN A 111 24.63 49.45 -43.44
N ALA A 112 23.72 50.41 -43.52
CA ALA A 112 23.41 51.21 -44.70
C ALA A 112 22.52 50.67 -45.84
N SER A 113 21.68 51.62 -46.26
CA SER A 113 21.36 52.01 -47.64
C SER A 113 20.03 51.55 -48.24
N SER A 114 19.11 52.52 -48.24
CA SER A 114 18.50 53.12 -49.43
C SER A 114 17.21 52.54 -50.05
N PHE A 115 16.43 53.51 -50.56
CA PHE A 115 15.36 53.53 -51.56
C PHE A 115 14.05 52.79 -51.20
N SER A 116 12.84 53.36 -51.34
CA SER A 116 12.30 54.06 -52.52
C SER A 116 10.96 54.78 -52.23
N SER A 117 10.62 55.64 -53.18
CA SER A 117 9.40 56.45 -53.40
C SER A 117 8.04 55.77 -53.20
N VAL A 118 7.00 56.57 -52.92
CA VAL A 118 5.85 56.86 -53.83
C VAL A 118 4.72 57.60 -53.08
N GLY A 119 4.29 58.73 -53.67
CA GLY A 119 2.87 59.00 -53.92
C GLY A 119 2.03 59.74 -52.88
N GLY A 120 1.63 60.97 -53.25
CA GLY A 120 0.20 61.21 -53.51
C GLY A 120 -0.60 62.11 -52.55
N SER A 121 -1.07 63.21 -53.15
CA SER A 121 -2.39 63.85 -53.00
C SER A 121 -2.67 64.81 -51.84
N SER A 122 -2.78 66.09 -52.23
CA SER A 122 -3.96 66.97 -52.11
C SER A 122 -4.86 66.84 -50.88
N GLU A 123 -5.08 67.96 -50.19
CA GLU A 123 -6.33 68.78 -50.21
C GLU A 123 -6.19 69.95 -49.21
N LYS A 124 -6.43 71.20 -49.67
CA LYS A 124 -7.51 72.13 -49.24
C LYS A 124 -7.40 72.62 -47.79
N GLU A 125 -7.66 73.87 -47.41
CA GLU A 125 -8.42 75.01 -47.93
C GLU A 125 -8.14 76.20 -46.96
N GLY A 126 -8.55 77.44 -47.30
CA GLY A 126 -8.70 78.52 -46.30
C GLY A 126 -7.86 79.79 -46.54
N THR A 127 -8.02 80.60 -47.59
CA THR A 127 -8.88 81.82 -47.67
C THR A 127 -8.59 82.84 -46.51
N GLU A 128 -8.35 84.16 -46.65
CA GLU A 128 -8.78 85.21 -47.61
C GLU A 128 -7.88 86.47 -47.52
N SER A 129 -7.74 87.17 -48.66
CA SER A 129 -7.96 88.62 -48.90
C SER A 129 -7.26 89.70 -48.02
N SER A 130 -6.85 90.88 -48.50
CA SER A 130 -6.81 91.51 -49.83
C SER A 130 -6.09 92.88 -49.75
N SER A 131 -5.55 93.32 -50.90
CA SER A 131 -5.66 94.66 -51.52
C SER A 131 -5.18 95.99 -50.88
N PHE A 132 -4.18 96.59 -51.57
CA PHE A 132 -4.12 97.95 -52.20
C PHE A 132 -4.31 99.28 -51.43
N SER A 133 -3.36 100.21 -51.64
CA SER A 133 -3.47 101.66 -52.04
C SER A 133 -2.14 102.36 -51.66
N SER A 134 -1.37 103.08 -52.50
CA SER A 134 -1.54 104.22 -53.43
C SER A 134 -1.57 105.61 -52.78
N ASP A 135 -0.83 106.53 -53.44
CA ASP A 135 -0.95 108.00 -53.47
C ASP A 135 0.04 108.85 -52.63
N SER A 136 0.78 109.72 -53.32
CA SER A 136 1.00 111.13 -52.91
C SER A 136 1.68 111.94 -54.02
N ASP A 137 0.91 112.85 -54.60
CA ASP A 137 1.34 113.95 -55.47
C ASP A 137 1.97 115.10 -54.66
N SER A 138 2.79 115.94 -55.31
CA SER A 138 2.78 117.40 -55.11
C SER A 138 3.57 118.15 -56.20
N GLU A 139 2.84 119.07 -56.82
CA GLU A 139 3.20 120.14 -57.76
C GLU A 139 4.09 121.23 -57.12
N SER A 140 4.80 122.03 -57.95
CA SER A 140 4.78 123.50 -57.85
C SER A 140 5.40 124.18 -59.07
N SER A 141 4.87 125.36 -59.41
CA SER A 141 5.05 126.08 -60.67
C SER A 141 5.81 127.42 -60.51
N ILE A 142 6.16 127.99 -61.68
CA ILE A 142 6.36 129.41 -62.11
C ILE A 142 7.52 130.29 -61.61
N SER A 143 8.20 130.94 -62.58
CA SER A 143 8.42 132.41 -62.58
C SER A 143 8.81 132.93 -63.98
N SER A 144 8.05 133.94 -64.46
CA SER A 144 8.28 134.70 -65.70
C SER A 144 8.56 136.17 -65.37
N VAL A 145 9.44 136.85 -66.12
CA VAL A 145 9.44 138.33 -66.23
C VAL A 145 9.75 138.74 -67.67
N ASN A 146 8.98 139.71 -68.16
CA ASN A 146 8.97 140.31 -69.51
C ASN A 146 9.42 141.78 -69.41
N VAL A 147 10.16 142.33 -70.38
CA VAL A 147 10.22 143.79 -70.62
C VAL A 147 10.27 144.10 -72.12
N TYR A 148 9.36 144.98 -72.50
CA TYR A 148 8.99 145.55 -73.80
C TYR A 148 9.80 146.84 -74.06
N LEU A 149 10.14 147.19 -75.32
CA LEU A 149 9.91 148.54 -75.89
C LEU A 149 10.22 148.66 -77.40
N SER A 150 9.61 149.66 -78.02
CA SER A 150 9.32 149.84 -79.45
C SER A 150 10.02 151.07 -80.07
N SER A 151 10.33 150.98 -81.38
CA SER A 151 9.99 151.92 -82.48
C SER A 151 10.66 153.31 -82.74
N VAL A 152 10.92 153.53 -84.05
CA VAL A 152 11.04 154.72 -84.94
C VAL A 152 12.21 155.74 -84.84
N MET A 153 13.02 155.85 -85.90
CA MET A 153 13.12 156.99 -86.85
C MET A 153 14.39 156.93 -87.74
N ASP A 154 14.14 157.14 -89.04
CA ASP A 154 14.93 157.84 -90.05
C ASP A 154 16.25 157.35 -90.70
N SER A 155 16.23 157.54 -92.03
CA SER A 155 17.30 157.85 -92.99
C SER A 155 18.58 157.02 -93.11
N ASP A 156 18.65 156.34 -94.25
CA ASP A 156 19.70 156.36 -95.27
C ASP A 156 21.15 155.96 -94.89
N LYS A 157 21.64 154.94 -95.62
CA LYS A 157 23.02 154.41 -95.68
C LYS A 157 23.53 153.65 -94.44
N SER A 158 23.58 152.32 -94.50
CA SER A 158 24.79 151.53 -94.13
C SER A 158 24.47 150.03 -94.10
N LYS A 159 24.78 149.33 -95.20
CA LYS A 159 24.50 147.90 -95.43
C LYS A 159 25.65 146.96 -95.00
N MET A 160 26.46 147.36 -94.01
CA MET A 160 27.73 146.67 -93.68
C MET A 160 27.98 146.40 -92.18
N ARG A 161 26.96 146.50 -91.31
CA ARG A 161 27.12 146.28 -89.85
C ARG A 161 26.25 145.18 -89.23
N GLU A 162 25.12 144.79 -89.85
CA GLU A 162 24.20 143.79 -89.29
C GLU A 162 24.70 142.34 -89.36
N ASN A 163 25.54 141.98 -90.35
CA ASN A 163 26.14 140.64 -90.41
C ASN A 163 26.95 140.28 -89.15
N ARG A 164 27.63 141.26 -88.53
CA ARG A 164 28.55 141.01 -87.41
C ARG A 164 27.86 140.61 -86.10
N ARG A 165 26.67 141.15 -85.82
CA ARG A 165 25.87 140.78 -84.62
C ARG A 165 25.18 139.43 -84.79
N TYR A 166 24.82 139.10 -86.04
CA TYR A 166 24.26 137.80 -86.38
C TYR A 166 25.30 136.68 -86.16
N GLU A 167 26.56 136.96 -86.51
CA GLU A 167 27.69 136.06 -86.24
C GLU A 167 27.89 135.78 -84.74
N GLU A 168 27.92 136.82 -83.88
CA GLU A 168 28.12 136.65 -82.42
C GLU A 168 26.97 135.90 -81.73
N LEU A 169 25.73 136.10 -82.19
CA LEU A 169 24.56 135.39 -81.68
C LEU A 169 24.58 133.92 -82.10
N ASN A 170 24.94 133.66 -83.35
CA ASN A 170 25.17 132.29 -83.83
C ASN A 170 26.28 131.61 -83.02
N GLU A 171 27.34 132.32 -82.66
CA GLU A 171 28.45 131.74 -81.90
C GLU A 171 28.08 131.38 -80.46
N LYS A 172 27.15 132.12 -79.83
CA LYS A 172 26.54 131.73 -78.54
C LYS A 172 25.55 130.60 -78.69
N LEU A 173 24.76 130.62 -79.76
CA LEU A 173 23.83 129.53 -80.08
C LEU A 173 24.60 128.22 -80.26
N THR A 174 25.72 128.25 -81.00
CA THR A 174 26.58 127.06 -81.18
C THR A 174 27.19 126.60 -79.86
N LYS A 175 27.59 127.51 -78.96
CA LYS A 175 28.10 127.13 -77.63
C LYS A 175 27.02 126.48 -76.76
N TYR A 176 25.81 127.06 -76.73
CA TYR A 176 24.70 126.45 -75.99
C TYR A 176 24.23 125.15 -76.63
N GLU A 177 24.28 125.03 -77.96
CA GLU A 177 24.01 123.77 -78.67
C GLU A 177 25.06 122.71 -78.37
N GLU A 178 26.34 123.07 -78.26
CA GLU A 178 27.43 122.18 -77.84
C GLU A 178 27.29 121.78 -76.37
N GLU A 179 27.04 122.73 -75.48
CA GLU A 179 26.79 122.47 -74.05
C GLU A 179 25.57 121.57 -73.86
N LEU A 180 24.48 121.81 -74.60
CA LEU A 180 23.29 120.96 -74.59
C LEU A 180 23.64 119.55 -75.08
N ARG A 181 24.46 119.43 -76.13
CA ARG A 181 24.92 118.13 -76.66
C ARG A 181 25.77 117.36 -75.65
N ASP A 182 26.67 118.05 -74.95
CA ASP A 182 27.52 117.48 -73.90
C ASP A 182 26.70 117.05 -72.67
N LEU A 183 25.73 117.86 -72.26
CA LEU A 183 24.86 117.56 -71.13
C LEU A 183 23.93 116.39 -71.46
N ASN A 184 23.43 116.32 -72.69
CA ASN A 184 22.63 115.20 -73.18
C ASN A 184 23.47 113.91 -73.26
N LEU A 185 24.75 114.00 -73.64
CA LEU A 185 25.66 112.85 -73.62
C LEU A 185 25.94 112.37 -72.19
N LYS A 186 26.16 113.27 -71.23
CA LYS A 186 26.32 112.93 -69.81
C LYS A 186 25.06 112.31 -69.22
N LEU A 187 23.89 112.84 -69.59
CA LEU A 187 22.60 112.27 -69.20
C LEU A 187 22.46 110.85 -69.72
N LEU A 188 22.73 110.61 -71.01
CA LEU A 188 22.71 109.27 -71.60
C LEU A 188 23.66 108.29 -70.89
N LEU A 189 24.88 108.74 -70.54
CA LEU A 189 25.84 107.92 -69.80
C LEU A 189 25.37 107.61 -68.38
N ALA A 190 24.78 108.58 -67.68
CA ALA A 190 24.22 108.39 -66.34
C ALA A 190 22.98 107.46 -66.38
N GLU A 191 22.12 107.60 -67.39
CA GLU A 191 20.99 106.69 -67.64
C GLU A 191 21.49 105.26 -67.91
N GLU A 192 22.53 105.09 -68.73
CA GLU A 192 23.15 103.77 -68.96
C GLU A 192 23.76 103.18 -67.68
N GLU A 193 24.37 104.01 -66.83
CA GLU A 193 24.91 103.60 -65.53
C GLU A 193 23.81 103.20 -64.54
N ILE A 194 22.69 103.94 -64.49
CA ILE A 194 21.51 103.58 -63.69
C ILE A 194 20.96 102.23 -64.13
N VAL A 195 20.88 101.95 -65.44
CA VAL A 195 20.45 100.64 -65.94
C VAL A 195 21.43 99.54 -65.52
N LYS A 196 22.74 99.78 -65.58
CA LYS A 196 23.76 98.81 -65.10
C LYS A 196 23.66 98.55 -63.60
N LEU A 197 23.42 99.57 -62.79
CA LEU A 197 23.23 99.42 -61.35
C LEU A 197 21.91 98.71 -61.04
N ASN A 198 20.81 99.07 -61.70
CA ASN A 198 19.52 98.39 -61.55
C ASN A 198 19.57 96.91 -61.96
N THR A 199 20.28 96.57 -63.03
CA THR A 199 20.45 95.17 -63.43
C THR A 199 21.30 94.38 -62.43
N LYS A 200 22.32 94.99 -61.81
CA LYS A 200 23.09 94.37 -60.72
C LYS A 200 22.26 94.24 -59.44
N LEU A 201 21.51 95.27 -59.07
CA LEU A 201 20.61 95.27 -57.92
C LEU A 201 19.59 94.14 -58.06
N LYS A 202 18.93 94.04 -59.22
CA LYS A 202 17.95 92.98 -59.51
C LYS A 202 18.56 91.57 -59.47
N LYS A 203 19.82 91.42 -59.90
CA LYS A 203 20.57 90.16 -59.74
C LYS A 203 20.89 89.87 -58.27
N SER A 204 21.25 90.89 -57.49
CA SER A 204 21.50 90.77 -56.05
C SER A 204 20.22 90.37 -55.29
N GLU A 205 19.08 91.01 -55.57
CA GLU A 205 17.77 90.68 -55.00
C GLU A 205 17.35 89.24 -55.32
N SER A 206 17.64 88.77 -56.54
CA SER A 206 17.39 87.38 -56.94
C SER A 206 18.26 86.39 -56.16
N LEU A 207 19.53 86.71 -55.92
CA LEU A 207 20.43 85.87 -55.12
C LEU A 207 20.04 85.89 -53.63
N GLU A 208 19.62 87.05 -53.10
CA GLU A 208 19.15 87.17 -51.73
C GLU A 208 17.88 86.34 -51.49
N SER A 209 16.93 86.36 -52.42
CA SER A 209 15.74 85.50 -52.37
C SER A 209 16.08 84.01 -52.37
N GLU A 210 17.07 83.60 -53.17
CA GLU A 210 17.53 82.21 -53.23
C GLU A 210 18.23 81.78 -51.93
N LEU A 211 19.06 82.66 -51.35
CA LEU A 211 19.70 82.40 -50.05
C LEU A 211 18.66 82.31 -48.93
N GLN A 212 17.66 83.19 -48.89
CA GLN A 212 16.57 83.12 -47.92
C GLN A 212 15.81 81.79 -48.02
N LYS A 213 15.55 81.31 -49.24
CA LYS A 213 14.91 80.01 -49.46
C LYS A 213 15.75 78.86 -48.90
N GLN A 214 17.06 78.86 -49.13
CA GLN A 214 17.97 77.85 -48.59
C GLN A 214 18.03 77.89 -47.06
N ILE A 215 17.99 79.08 -46.45
CA ILE A 215 17.94 79.23 -44.99
C ILE A 215 16.67 78.58 -44.43
N ILE A 216 15.49 78.87 -44.99
CA ILE A 216 14.22 78.29 -44.55
C ILE A 216 14.25 76.75 -44.68
N GLU A 217 14.79 76.24 -45.78
CA GLU A 217 14.91 74.80 -46.00
C GLU A 217 15.85 74.14 -44.98
N LEU A 218 16.98 74.78 -44.68
CA LEU A 218 17.91 74.31 -43.66
C LEU A 218 17.30 74.37 -42.24
N GLU A 219 16.55 75.42 -41.91
CA GLU A 219 15.84 75.55 -40.63
C GLU A 219 14.77 74.47 -40.44
N ALA A 220 14.01 74.18 -41.49
CA ALA A 220 13.03 73.10 -41.49
C ALA A 220 13.72 71.73 -41.36
N CYS A 221 14.81 71.51 -42.08
CA CYS A 221 15.60 70.28 -42.00
C CYS A 221 16.20 70.08 -40.60
N PHE A 222 16.76 71.14 -40.01
CA PHE A 222 17.29 71.13 -38.66
C PHE A 222 16.20 70.84 -37.61
N SER A 223 15.02 71.46 -37.75
CA SER A 223 13.88 71.21 -36.86
C SER A 223 13.41 69.76 -36.91
N ASN A 224 13.33 69.17 -38.11
CA ASN A 224 13.01 67.75 -38.28
C ASN A 224 14.06 66.85 -37.65
N SER A 225 15.34 67.12 -37.90
CA SER A 225 16.43 66.36 -37.28
C SER A 225 16.41 66.46 -35.75
N ASN A 226 16.08 67.63 -35.20
CA ASN A 226 16.01 67.83 -33.75
C ASN A 226 14.81 67.08 -33.13
N SER A 227 13.67 67.07 -33.82
CA SER A 227 12.50 66.25 -33.45
C SER A 227 12.85 64.75 -33.43
N GLU A 228 13.57 64.29 -34.46
CA GLU A 228 14.00 62.89 -34.56
C GLU A 228 15.00 62.51 -33.46
N VAL A 229 15.96 63.38 -33.15
CA VAL A 229 16.88 63.19 -32.02
C VAL A 229 16.11 63.08 -30.71
N MET A 230 15.10 63.93 -30.50
CA MET A 230 14.27 63.89 -29.31
C MET A 230 13.49 62.56 -29.20
N ARG A 231 12.89 62.09 -30.32
CA ARG A 231 12.19 60.80 -30.39
C ARG A 231 13.14 59.64 -30.06
N LEU A 232 14.32 59.61 -30.66
CA LEU A 232 15.33 58.59 -30.40
C LEU A 232 15.83 58.62 -28.95
N MET A 233 15.95 59.80 -28.34
CA MET A 233 16.34 59.94 -26.94
C MET A 233 15.27 59.38 -25.99
N GLU A 234 14.00 59.60 -26.28
CA GLU A 234 12.87 59.02 -25.53
C GLU A 234 12.82 57.48 -25.70
N GLU A 235 12.99 56.97 -26.92
CA GLU A 235 13.07 55.54 -27.18
C GLU A 235 14.25 54.87 -26.47
N LEU A 236 15.38 55.55 -26.39
CA LEU A 236 16.54 55.07 -25.65
C LEU A 236 16.30 55.07 -24.14
N SER A 237 15.60 56.07 -23.61
CA SER A 237 15.23 56.14 -22.20
C SER A 237 14.25 55.01 -21.82
N THR A 238 13.19 54.83 -22.61
CA THR A 238 12.20 53.78 -22.39
C THR A 238 12.78 52.37 -22.53
N SER A 239 13.62 52.13 -23.54
CA SER A 239 14.33 50.85 -23.71
C SER A 239 15.26 50.56 -22.53
N LYS A 240 15.98 51.57 -22.02
CA LYS A 240 16.84 51.42 -20.84
C LYS A 240 16.06 51.00 -19.61
N ASP A 241 14.88 51.57 -19.37
CA ASP A 241 14.07 51.20 -18.21
C ASP A 241 13.44 49.82 -18.35
N ASN A 242 13.05 49.42 -19.58
CA ASN A 242 12.61 48.05 -19.87
C ASN A 242 13.72 47.01 -19.61
N ILE A 243 14.97 47.32 -19.99
CA ILE A 243 16.12 46.46 -19.72
C ILE A 243 16.31 46.28 -18.22
N LYS A 244 16.29 47.36 -17.43
CA LYS A 244 16.39 47.27 -15.95
C LYS A 244 15.29 46.41 -15.35
N ALA A 245 14.04 46.60 -15.77
CA ALA A 245 12.92 45.79 -15.27
C ALA A 245 13.11 44.30 -15.60
N SER A 246 13.63 43.99 -16.79
CA SER A 246 13.99 42.61 -17.17
C SER A 246 15.15 42.06 -16.33
N GLU A 247 16.18 42.86 -16.05
CA GLU A 247 17.32 42.47 -15.20
C GLU A 247 16.86 42.14 -13.77
N GLU A 248 15.98 42.95 -13.18
CA GLU A 248 15.37 42.68 -11.88
C GLU A 248 14.57 41.37 -11.89
N GLY A 249 13.81 41.12 -12.96
CA GLY A 249 13.10 39.86 -13.16
C GLY A 249 14.03 38.64 -13.22
N ILE A 250 15.16 38.76 -13.92
CA ILE A 250 16.20 37.71 -14.00
C ILE A 250 16.79 37.44 -12.61
N VAL A 251 17.07 38.48 -11.82
CA VAL A 251 17.59 38.32 -10.45
C VAL A 251 16.60 37.57 -9.56
N MET A 252 15.31 37.90 -9.64
CA MET A 252 14.25 37.22 -8.89
C MET A 252 14.14 35.73 -9.26
N LEU A 253 14.18 35.41 -10.55
CA LEU A 253 14.15 34.03 -11.03
C LEU A 253 15.40 33.26 -10.60
N ASN A 254 16.59 33.86 -10.69
CA ASN A 254 17.84 33.24 -10.22
C ASN A 254 17.81 32.95 -8.71
N ALA A 255 17.25 33.87 -7.91
CA ALA A 255 17.05 33.65 -6.49
C ALA A 255 16.08 32.49 -6.22
N GLN A 256 15.04 32.33 -7.04
CA GLN A 256 14.12 31.20 -6.94
C GLN A 256 14.78 29.88 -7.34
N ILE A 257 15.58 29.86 -8.41
CA ILE A 257 16.38 28.69 -8.82
C ILE A 257 17.30 28.25 -7.67
N SER A 258 18.02 29.21 -7.06
CA SER A 258 18.93 28.92 -5.93
C SER A 258 18.20 28.29 -4.74
N ARG A 259 16.96 28.73 -4.44
CA ARG A 259 16.14 28.10 -3.40
C ARG A 259 15.79 26.66 -3.74
N TYR A 260 15.33 26.40 -4.97
CA TYR A 260 14.99 25.05 -5.40
C TYR A 260 16.21 24.12 -5.46
N GLU A 261 17.38 24.62 -5.86
CA GLU A 261 18.63 23.85 -5.83
C GLU A 261 18.99 23.44 -4.40
N ASN A 262 18.86 24.35 -3.43
CA ASN A 262 19.11 24.06 -2.02
C ASN A 262 18.10 23.05 -1.46
N ASP A 263 16.80 23.22 -1.76
CA ASP A 263 15.76 22.28 -1.33
C ASP A 263 15.93 20.89 -1.94
N LEU A 264 16.34 20.81 -3.22
CA LEU A 264 16.69 19.56 -3.88
C LEU A 264 17.91 18.90 -3.23
N SER A 265 18.94 19.67 -2.87
CA SER A 265 20.12 19.16 -2.17
C SER A 265 19.74 18.60 -0.78
N ASN A 266 18.92 19.33 -0.03
CA ASN A 266 18.45 18.90 1.29
C ASN A 266 17.64 17.60 1.22
N ARG A 267 16.68 17.52 0.29
CA ARG A 267 15.90 16.29 0.05
C ARG A 267 16.80 15.16 -0.45
N GLY A 268 17.84 15.46 -1.22
CA GLY A 268 18.84 14.49 -1.64
C GLY A 268 19.59 13.88 -0.46
N HIS A 269 20.00 14.69 0.51
CA HIS A 269 20.63 14.21 1.75
C HIS A 269 19.67 13.37 2.60
N GLU A 270 18.41 13.80 2.76
CA GLU A 270 17.39 13.05 3.50
C GLU A 270 17.12 11.68 2.86
N VAL A 271 17.05 11.60 1.54
CA VAL A 271 16.88 10.33 0.82
C VAL A 271 18.05 9.38 1.07
N GLU A 272 19.30 9.88 1.06
CA GLU A 272 20.46 9.02 1.32
C GLU A 272 20.52 8.57 2.79
N GLU A 273 20.13 9.43 3.74
CA GLU A 273 20.02 9.06 5.16
C GLU A 273 18.96 7.98 5.38
N LEU A 274 17.75 8.15 4.82
CA LEU A 274 16.67 7.16 4.89
C LEU A 274 17.07 5.83 4.24
N LYS A 275 17.79 5.89 3.12
CA LYS A 275 18.31 4.71 2.45
C LYS A 275 19.37 3.99 3.29
N GLY A 276 20.24 4.73 3.99
CA GLY A 276 21.16 4.18 4.98
C GLY A 276 20.43 3.45 6.11
N ALA A 277 19.46 4.12 6.74
CA ALA A 277 18.64 3.54 7.79
C ALA A 277 17.86 2.28 7.32
N LEU A 278 17.39 2.27 6.07
CA LEU A 278 16.72 1.11 5.47
C LEU A 278 17.69 -0.07 5.28
N CYS A 279 18.93 0.20 4.85
CA CYS A 279 19.98 -0.81 4.77
C CYS A 279 20.30 -1.41 6.15
N ASP A 280 20.50 -0.57 7.16
CA ASP A 280 20.78 -1.02 8.53
C ASP A 280 19.63 -1.87 9.09
N ALA A 281 18.38 -1.44 8.88
CA ALA A 281 17.20 -2.20 9.30
C ALA A 281 17.13 -3.56 8.58
N ARG A 282 17.37 -3.58 7.26
CA ARG A 282 17.40 -4.81 6.46
C ARG A 282 18.45 -5.80 6.97
N ASP A 283 19.65 -5.32 7.27
CA ASP A 283 20.74 -6.17 7.75
C ASP A 283 20.44 -6.71 9.15
N ASN A 284 19.88 -5.88 10.04
CA ASN A 284 19.41 -6.32 11.35
C ASN A 284 18.32 -7.40 11.23
N PHE A 285 17.33 -7.22 10.37
CA PHE A 285 16.32 -8.25 10.11
C PHE A 285 16.92 -9.54 9.55
N SER A 286 17.94 -9.44 8.69
CA SER A 286 18.67 -10.60 8.17
C SER A 286 19.37 -11.38 9.29
N ILE A 287 20.04 -10.67 10.20
CA ILE A 287 20.71 -11.26 11.37
C ILE A 287 19.68 -11.94 12.30
N GLN A 288 18.58 -11.25 12.62
CA GLN A 288 17.51 -11.81 13.46
C GLN A 288 16.89 -13.05 12.83
N LYS A 289 16.63 -13.03 11.52
CA LYS A 289 16.12 -14.18 10.78
C LYS A 289 17.08 -15.36 10.88
N ALA A 290 18.39 -15.14 10.71
CA ALA A 290 19.39 -16.20 10.86
C ALA A 290 19.43 -16.75 12.29
N SER A 291 19.31 -15.88 13.30
CA SER A 291 19.24 -16.27 14.71
C SER A 291 18.03 -17.16 14.98
N PHE A 292 16.84 -16.76 14.56
CA PHE A 292 15.62 -17.57 14.74
C PHE A 292 15.70 -18.90 13.98
N GLN A 293 16.29 -18.91 12.78
CA GLN A 293 16.51 -20.17 12.05
C GLN A 293 17.44 -21.13 12.81
N SER A 294 18.50 -20.60 13.43
CA SER A 294 19.40 -21.41 14.26
C SER A 294 18.69 -21.94 15.52
N GLU A 295 17.85 -21.13 16.15
CA GLU A 295 17.08 -21.54 17.33
C GLU A 295 16.05 -22.62 16.99
N ILE A 296 15.30 -22.44 15.89
CA ILE A 296 14.36 -23.43 15.37
C ILE A 296 15.08 -24.75 15.09
N PHE A 297 16.23 -24.71 14.42
CA PHE A 297 17.01 -25.92 14.14
C PHE A 297 17.47 -26.62 15.44
N GLY A 298 17.98 -25.85 16.42
CA GLY A 298 18.39 -26.41 17.71
C GLY A 298 17.22 -26.97 18.54
N LEU A 299 16.02 -26.40 18.43
CA LEU A 299 14.82 -26.94 19.05
C LEU A 299 14.36 -28.23 18.37
N LEU A 300 14.40 -28.28 17.05
CA LEU A 300 14.06 -29.48 16.28
C LEU A 300 15.00 -30.64 16.63
N GLU A 301 16.31 -30.38 16.75
CA GLU A 301 17.27 -31.39 17.18
C GLU A 301 16.95 -31.93 18.59
N LYS A 302 16.60 -31.05 19.54
CA LYS A 302 16.16 -31.46 20.89
C LYS A 302 14.87 -32.27 20.86
N GLU A 303 13.90 -31.89 20.03
CA GLU A 303 12.64 -32.62 19.85
C GLU A 303 12.92 -34.05 19.38
N THR A 304 13.74 -34.22 18.34
CA THR A 304 14.11 -35.56 17.83
C THR A 304 14.82 -36.42 18.87
N LEU A 305 15.66 -35.82 19.71
CA LEU A 305 16.35 -36.52 20.81
C LEU A 305 15.38 -36.97 21.90
N LEU A 306 14.43 -36.10 22.28
CA LEU A 306 13.41 -36.45 23.27
C LEU A 306 12.46 -37.53 22.75
N GLU A 307 12.08 -37.48 21.48
CA GLU A 307 11.25 -38.50 20.84
C GLU A 307 11.97 -39.87 20.83
N ALA A 308 13.27 -39.89 20.51
CA ALA A 308 14.07 -41.11 20.58
C ALA A 308 14.12 -41.68 22.00
N ARG A 309 14.31 -40.81 23.02
CA ARG A 309 14.33 -41.23 24.42
C ARG A 309 12.97 -41.74 24.90
N LEU A 310 11.86 -41.15 24.45
CA LEU A 310 10.51 -41.66 24.75
C LEU A 310 10.33 -43.06 24.19
N LYS A 311 10.70 -43.30 22.93
CA LYS A 311 10.66 -44.64 22.32
C LYS A 311 11.48 -45.66 23.09
N GLU A 312 12.65 -45.27 23.60
CA GLU A 312 13.47 -46.13 24.46
C GLU A 312 12.74 -46.52 25.76
N TRP A 313 12.10 -45.55 26.42
CA TRP A 313 11.31 -45.81 27.63
C TRP A 313 10.07 -46.65 27.36
N ASP A 314 9.41 -46.48 26.22
CA ASP A 314 8.26 -47.30 25.80
C ASP A 314 8.67 -48.77 25.62
N ILE A 315 9.83 -49.01 24.99
CA ILE A 315 10.42 -50.35 24.85
C ILE A 315 10.74 -50.91 26.24
N HIS A 316 11.38 -50.13 27.11
CA HIS A 316 11.70 -50.56 28.47
C HIS A 316 10.44 -50.91 29.28
N GLY A 317 9.37 -50.11 29.16
CA GLY A 317 8.06 -50.36 29.75
C GLY A 317 7.47 -51.68 29.27
N SER A 318 7.45 -51.90 27.95
CA SER A 318 6.96 -53.14 27.33
C SER A 318 7.72 -54.38 27.83
N VAL A 319 9.04 -54.29 28.00
CA VAL A 319 9.86 -55.39 28.55
C VAL A 319 9.52 -55.68 30.00
N LEU A 320 9.27 -54.66 30.82
CA LEU A 320 8.86 -54.84 32.21
C LEU A 320 7.45 -55.42 32.32
N GLU A 321 6.50 -54.94 31.53
CA GLU A 321 5.13 -55.49 31.46
C GLU A 321 5.16 -56.98 31.10
N GLU A 322 5.96 -57.37 30.11
CA GLU A 322 6.12 -58.77 29.72
C GLU A 322 6.73 -59.62 30.86
N LYS A 323 7.71 -59.09 31.60
CA LYS A 323 8.26 -59.76 32.79
C LYS A 323 7.21 -59.94 33.88
N VAL A 324 6.37 -58.94 34.12
CA VAL A 324 5.28 -59.01 35.11
C VAL A 324 4.29 -60.11 34.68
N ARG A 325 3.84 -60.10 33.42
CA ARG A 325 2.95 -61.10 32.86
C ARG A 325 3.51 -62.52 33.01
N GLN A 326 4.81 -62.71 32.76
CA GLN A 326 5.47 -64.00 32.96
C GLN A 326 5.49 -64.43 34.43
N CYS A 327 5.75 -63.51 35.36
CA CYS A 327 5.73 -63.79 36.79
C CYS A 327 4.32 -64.19 37.27
N GLU A 328 3.29 -63.49 36.79
CA GLU A 328 1.90 -63.83 37.08
C GLU A 328 1.54 -65.22 36.57
N THR A 329 1.95 -65.55 35.34
CA THR A 329 1.70 -66.89 34.76
C THR A 329 2.32 -67.99 35.63
N LYS A 330 3.60 -67.84 36.00
CA LYS A 330 4.29 -68.78 36.91
C LYS A 330 3.63 -68.86 38.29
N LYS A 331 3.14 -67.74 38.82
CA LYS A 331 2.40 -67.70 40.08
C LYS A 331 1.13 -68.54 39.99
N TRP A 332 0.34 -68.37 38.94
CA TRP A 332 -0.87 -69.17 38.69
C TRP A 332 -0.57 -70.66 38.54
N GLU A 333 0.52 -71.02 37.85
CA GLU A 333 0.97 -72.42 37.75
C GLU A 333 1.28 -73.03 39.12
N ILE A 334 2.02 -72.30 39.97
CA ILE A 334 2.34 -72.74 41.33
C ILE A 334 1.08 -72.86 42.19
N GLU A 335 0.18 -71.88 42.15
CA GLU A 335 -1.10 -71.92 42.88
C GLU A 335 -1.95 -73.11 42.45
N SER A 336 -2.03 -73.40 41.15
CA SER A 336 -2.72 -74.56 40.61
C SER A 336 -2.12 -75.89 41.11
N LEU A 337 -0.79 -76.02 41.07
CA LEU A 337 -0.10 -77.21 41.60
C LEU A 337 -0.33 -77.41 43.09
N LEU A 338 -0.34 -76.32 43.87
CA LEU A 338 -0.64 -76.37 45.30
C LEU A 338 -2.07 -76.84 45.56
N VAL A 339 -3.06 -76.34 44.80
CA VAL A 339 -4.46 -76.81 44.90
C VAL A 339 -4.58 -78.30 44.56
N VAL A 340 -3.87 -78.76 43.53
CA VAL A 340 -3.82 -80.20 43.18
C VAL A 340 -3.18 -81.02 44.30
N GLN A 341 -2.10 -80.53 44.92
CA GLN A 341 -1.46 -81.21 46.04
C GLN A 341 -2.37 -81.26 47.27
N GLU A 342 -3.04 -80.14 47.61
CA GLU A 342 -3.97 -80.05 48.74
C GLU A 342 -5.14 -81.03 48.56
N THR A 343 -5.75 -81.06 47.37
CA THR A 343 -6.85 -81.98 47.07
C THR A 343 -6.40 -83.44 47.12
N ASN A 344 -5.19 -83.77 46.65
CA ASN A 344 -4.63 -85.11 46.77
C ASN A 344 -4.40 -85.52 48.24
N LEU A 345 -3.76 -84.66 49.04
CA LEU A 345 -3.54 -84.92 50.47
C LEU A 345 -4.87 -85.07 51.21
N GLN A 346 -5.84 -84.23 50.91
CA GLN A 346 -7.19 -84.33 51.48
C GLN A 346 -7.86 -85.66 51.09
N GLY A 347 -7.68 -86.11 49.85
CA GLY A 347 -8.10 -87.44 49.39
C GLY A 347 -7.46 -88.57 50.20
N GLN A 348 -6.15 -88.53 50.42
CA GLN A 348 -5.43 -89.52 51.24
C GLN A 348 -5.90 -89.51 52.70
N ILE A 349 -6.09 -88.33 53.30
CA ILE A 349 -6.64 -88.19 54.67
C ILE A 349 -8.01 -88.85 54.74
N ASN A 350 -8.89 -88.59 53.76
CA ASN A 350 -10.22 -89.17 53.71
C ASN A 350 -10.16 -90.70 53.57
N GLN A 351 -9.27 -91.23 52.72
CA GLN A 351 -9.06 -92.67 52.56
C GLN A 351 -8.57 -93.33 53.86
N LEU A 352 -7.54 -92.77 54.49
CA LEU A 352 -7.04 -93.28 55.78
C LEU A 352 -8.12 -93.22 56.86
N ARG A 353 -8.95 -92.19 56.85
CA ARG A 353 -10.09 -92.06 57.77
C ARG A 353 -11.14 -93.15 57.57
N THR A 354 -11.45 -93.51 56.31
CA THR A 354 -12.36 -94.62 56.01
C THR A 354 -11.77 -95.95 56.41
N GLU A 355 -10.49 -96.21 56.10
CA GLU A 355 -9.79 -97.45 56.47
C GLU A 355 -9.69 -97.63 57.98
N LEU A 356 -9.41 -96.56 58.73
CA LEU A 356 -9.38 -96.60 60.19
C LEU A 356 -10.76 -96.93 60.78
N ASN A 357 -11.81 -96.28 60.27
CA ASN A 357 -13.18 -96.52 60.72
C ASN A 357 -13.66 -97.95 60.38
N GLU A 358 -13.24 -98.51 59.25
CA GLU A 358 -13.49 -99.92 58.91
C GLU A 358 -12.76 -100.86 59.86
N LYS A 359 -11.47 -100.63 60.13
CA LYS A 359 -10.72 -101.44 61.10
C LYS A 359 -11.29 -101.36 62.51
N ASP A 360 -11.72 -100.19 62.96
CA ASP A 360 -12.39 -100.02 64.25
C ASP A 360 -13.69 -100.82 64.30
N LYS A 361 -14.51 -100.78 63.23
CA LYS A 361 -15.71 -101.60 63.10
C LYS A 361 -15.38 -103.10 63.12
N ASP A 362 -14.37 -103.54 62.39
CA ASP A 362 -13.96 -104.95 62.34
C ASP A 362 -13.44 -105.43 63.70
N CYS A 363 -12.65 -104.61 64.40
CA CYS A 363 -12.15 -104.89 65.74
C CYS A 363 -13.32 -105.01 66.74
N VAL A 364 -14.22 -104.03 66.77
CA VAL A 364 -15.41 -104.07 67.61
C VAL A 364 -16.26 -105.30 67.27
N THR A 365 -16.48 -105.58 66.00
CA THR A 365 -17.23 -106.77 65.54
C THR A 365 -16.57 -108.07 66.03
N ALA A 366 -15.23 -108.17 65.97
CA ALA A 366 -14.50 -109.31 66.48
C ALA A 366 -14.63 -109.47 68.01
N THR A 367 -14.53 -108.37 68.77
CA THR A 367 -14.73 -108.42 70.24
C THR A 367 -16.14 -108.85 70.61
N VAL A 368 -17.16 -108.32 69.92
CA VAL A 368 -18.56 -108.71 70.09
C VAL A 368 -18.75 -110.20 69.78
N ASN A 369 -18.21 -110.67 68.66
CA ASN A 369 -18.31 -112.09 68.28
C ASN A 369 -17.64 -113.02 69.31
N ASN A 370 -16.48 -112.62 69.85
CA ASN A 370 -15.80 -113.38 70.89
C ASN A 370 -16.61 -113.43 72.19
N LEU A 371 -17.12 -112.28 72.66
CA LEU A 371 -18.02 -112.23 73.82
C LEU A 371 -19.27 -113.07 73.62
N VAL A 372 -19.89 -113.02 72.43
CA VAL A 372 -21.03 -113.87 72.09
C VAL A 372 -20.68 -115.36 72.15
N ALA A 373 -19.50 -115.76 71.66
CA ALA A 373 -19.04 -117.14 71.75
C ALA A 373 -18.78 -117.58 73.21
N GLU A 374 -18.17 -116.70 74.01
CA GLU A 374 -17.94 -116.95 75.44
C GLU A 374 -19.25 -117.08 76.22
N VAL A 375 -20.23 -116.20 75.95
CA VAL A 375 -21.58 -116.29 76.51
C VAL A 375 -22.23 -117.62 76.13
N ARG A 376 -22.21 -118.01 74.84
CA ARG A 376 -22.74 -119.32 74.41
C ARG A 376 -22.05 -120.51 75.09
N SER A 377 -20.74 -120.43 75.32
CA SER A 377 -19.99 -121.47 76.06
C SER A 377 -20.39 -121.51 77.53
N ARG A 378 -20.55 -120.35 78.18
CA ARG A 378 -21.08 -120.25 79.54
C ARG A 378 -22.50 -120.81 79.62
N ASP A 379 -23.37 -120.50 78.67
CA ASP A 379 -24.74 -121.04 78.59
C ASP A 379 -24.75 -122.56 78.40
N LEU A 380 -23.83 -123.12 77.61
CA LEU A 380 -23.70 -124.58 77.46
C LEU A 380 -23.29 -125.24 78.78
N ARG A 381 -22.34 -124.64 79.50
CA ARG A 381 -21.92 -125.13 80.82
C ARG A 381 -23.02 -124.98 81.86
N ILE A 382 -23.80 -123.89 81.83
CA ILE A 382 -25.00 -123.74 82.66
C ILE A 382 -25.97 -124.88 82.37
N ARG A 383 -26.27 -125.18 81.09
CA ARG A 383 -27.12 -126.33 80.73
C ARG A 383 -26.57 -127.67 81.22
N GLN A 384 -25.26 -127.91 81.09
CA GLN A 384 -24.65 -129.13 81.63
C GLN A 384 -24.79 -129.22 83.15
N MET A 385 -24.58 -128.10 83.86
CA MET A 385 -24.79 -128.04 85.31
C MET A 385 -26.26 -128.27 85.68
N GLU A 386 -27.20 -127.72 84.91
CA GLU A 386 -28.64 -127.97 85.06
C GLU A 386 -28.97 -129.46 84.85
N ASP A 387 -28.41 -130.10 83.82
CA ASP A 387 -28.58 -131.55 83.58
C ASP A 387 -28.00 -132.39 84.73
N HIS A 388 -26.80 -132.04 85.21
CA HIS A 388 -26.21 -132.68 86.39
C HIS A 388 -27.09 -132.51 87.64
N LEU A 389 -27.62 -131.30 87.87
CA LEU A 389 -28.56 -131.03 88.95
C LEU A 389 -29.85 -131.83 88.81
N GLN A 390 -30.42 -131.92 87.59
CA GLN A 390 -31.59 -132.74 87.31
C GLN A 390 -31.31 -134.23 87.52
N GLN A 391 -30.15 -134.72 87.09
CA GLN A 391 -29.74 -136.11 87.28
C GLN A 391 -29.55 -136.45 88.76
N SER A 392 -28.85 -135.60 89.51
CA SER A 392 -28.73 -135.74 90.96
C SER A 392 -30.11 -135.69 91.64
N SER A 393 -31.00 -134.79 91.21
CA SER A 393 -32.39 -134.75 91.70
C SER A 393 -33.16 -136.04 91.40
N LYS A 394 -33.00 -136.62 90.20
CA LYS A 394 -33.57 -137.94 89.85
C LYS A 394 -33.00 -139.06 90.72
N GLU A 395 -31.69 -139.05 90.97
CA GLU A 395 -31.04 -140.02 91.86
C GLU A 395 -31.53 -139.87 93.30
N HIS A 396 -31.64 -138.65 93.82
CA HIS A 396 -32.27 -138.36 95.10
C HIS A 396 -33.73 -138.84 95.13
N MET A 397 -34.50 -138.60 94.07
CA MET A 397 -35.88 -139.08 93.95
C MET A 397 -35.96 -140.60 93.91
N GLN A 398 -35.05 -141.27 93.21
CA GLN A 398 -34.99 -142.73 93.10
C GLN A 398 -34.53 -143.37 94.41
N LEU A 399 -33.54 -142.82 95.10
CA LEU A 399 -33.12 -143.24 96.44
C LEU A 399 -34.25 -143.04 97.44
N THR A 400 -34.97 -141.92 97.36
CA THR A 400 -36.16 -141.66 98.17
C THR A 400 -37.24 -142.71 97.91
N LYS A 401 -37.51 -143.05 96.64
CA LYS A 401 -38.46 -144.10 96.26
C LYS A 401 -38.03 -145.49 96.70
N ASN A 402 -36.75 -145.84 96.56
CA ASN A 402 -36.21 -147.11 97.03
C ASN A 402 -36.30 -147.23 98.55
N LEU A 403 -35.99 -146.17 99.30
CA LEU A 403 -36.22 -146.07 100.74
C LEU A 403 -37.71 -146.21 101.08
N GLU A 404 -38.59 -145.59 100.30
CA GLU A 404 -40.04 -145.67 100.49
C GLU A 404 -40.56 -147.10 100.24
N ASP A 405 -40.05 -147.77 99.20
CA ASP A 405 -40.39 -149.16 98.88
C ASP A 405 -39.79 -150.15 99.88
N GLU A 406 -38.57 -149.91 100.37
CA GLU A 406 -37.94 -150.68 101.45
C GLU A 406 -38.71 -150.51 102.76
N LEU A 407 -39.15 -149.29 103.10
CA LEU A 407 -40.04 -149.04 104.23
C LEU A 407 -41.41 -149.70 104.02
N LYS A 408 -42.00 -149.68 102.81
CA LYS A 408 -43.24 -150.41 102.51
C LYS A 408 -43.06 -151.92 102.63
N LEU A 409 -41.91 -152.47 102.22
CA LEU A 409 -41.59 -153.89 102.38
C LEU A 409 -41.42 -154.23 103.86
N LYS A 410 -40.69 -153.40 104.61
CA LYS A 410 -40.55 -153.54 106.06
C LYS A 410 -41.91 -153.46 106.77
N ILE A 411 -42.78 -152.54 106.35
CA ILE A 411 -44.16 -152.43 106.84
C ILE A 411 -44.97 -153.68 106.45
N LYS A 412 -44.80 -154.22 105.25
CA LYS A 412 -45.48 -155.44 104.80
C LYS A 412 -45.01 -156.69 105.54
N ASP A 413 -43.71 -156.81 105.81
CA ASP A 413 -43.14 -157.91 106.58
C ASP A 413 -43.48 -157.76 108.07
N LEU A 414 -43.45 -156.55 108.63
CA LEU A 414 -44.01 -156.27 109.95
C LEU A 414 -45.50 -156.52 110.00
N LYS A 415 -46.26 -156.26 108.93
CA LYS A 415 -47.69 -156.57 108.86
C LYS A 415 -47.93 -158.07 108.78
N LYS A 416 -47.13 -158.82 108.03
CA LYS A 416 -47.13 -160.29 108.05
C LYS A 416 -46.73 -160.84 109.40
N GLU A 417 -45.74 -160.26 110.06
CA GLU A 417 -45.31 -160.68 111.40
C GLU A 417 -46.35 -160.32 112.44
N VAL A 418 -47.03 -159.17 112.32
CA VAL A 418 -48.19 -158.80 113.13
C VAL A 418 -49.36 -159.75 112.84
N ASP A 419 -49.63 -160.13 111.60
CA ASP A 419 -50.65 -161.11 111.23
C ASP A 419 -50.28 -162.52 111.71
N LYS A 420 -48.99 -162.87 111.71
CA LYS A 420 -48.45 -164.13 112.24
C LYS A 420 -48.52 -164.15 113.76
N GLN A 421 -48.22 -163.04 114.41
CA GLN A 421 -48.45 -162.82 115.84
C GLN A 421 -49.95 -162.80 116.15
N ARG A 422 -50.81 -162.28 115.26
CA ARG A 422 -52.27 -162.32 115.39
C ARG A 422 -52.81 -163.74 115.24
N ASN A 423 -52.28 -164.52 114.31
CA ASN A 423 -52.61 -165.93 114.12
C ASN A 423 -52.07 -166.79 115.27
N MET A 424 -50.87 -166.50 115.78
CA MET A 424 -50.36 -167.10 117.02
C MET A 424 -51.16 -166.67 118.24
N ILE A 425 -51.65 -165.42 118.29
CA ILE A 425 -52.57 -164.96 119.35
C ILE A 425 -53.92 -165.65 119.18
N LEU A 426 -54.42 -165.90 117.96
CA LEU A 426 -55.65 -166.66 117.71
C LEU A 426 -55.52 -168.12 118.09
N ASP A 427 -54.38 -168.75 117.82
CA ASP A 427 -54.09 -170.13 118.24
C ASP A 427 -53.90 -170.21 119.78
N VAL A 428 -53.25 -169.20 120.40
CA VAL A 428 -53.06 -169.10 121.87
C VAL A 428 -54.33 -168.55 122.59
N SER A 429 -55.26 -167.97 121.85
CA SER A 429 -56.61 -167.56 122.27
C SER A 429 -57.66 -168.50 121.72
N GLU A 430 -57.45 -169.80 121.86
CA GLU A 430 -58.28 -170.55 122.80
C GLU A 430 -58.21 -172.06 122.51
N GLU A 431 -56.99 -172.59 122.56
CA GLU A 431 -56.61 -173.70 123.47
C GLU A 431 -56.88 -173.38 124.98
N LYS A 432 -57.78 -172.42 125.26
CA LYS A 432 -58.31 -171.96 126.55
C LYS A 432 -59.84 -171.97 126.57
N ARG A 433 -60.46 -172.86 125.79
CA ARG A 433 -61.88 -173.22 125.95
C ARG A 433 -62.13 -174.73 125.85
N GLU A 434 -61.19 -175.51 126.39
CA GLU A 434 -61.44 -176.89 126.87
C GLU A 434 -61.95 -176.91 128.33
N GLU A 435 -62.57 -175.84 128.85
CA GLU A 435 -62.90 -175.79 130.30
C GLU A 435 -64.31 -175.29 130.69
N TRP A 436 -65.33 -175.43 129.82
CA TRP A 436 -66.76 -175.53 130.23
C TRP A 436 -67.64 -176.28 129.21
N LEU A 437 -67.14 -177.40 128.68
CA LEU A 437 -67.84 -178.67 128.35
C LEU A 437 -66.99 -179.51 127.40
#